data_AF-A0A7Y5KDN1-F1
#
_entry.id   AF-A0A7Y5KDN1-F1
#
_cell.length_a   1.000
_cell.length_b   1.000
_cell.length_c   1.000
_cell.angle_alpha   90.00
_cell.angle_beta   90.00
_cell.angle_gamma   90.00
#
_symmetry.space_group_name_H-M   'P 1'
#
loop_
_entity.id
_entity.type
_entity.pdbx_description
1 polymer ?
#
loop_
_entity_poly.entity_id
_entity_poly.type
_entity_poly.pdbx_seq_one_letter_code
_entity_poly.pdbx_strand_id
1 'polypeptide(L)'
;MIVLKISHKLFLSFGILLLLMICTSIAALYGLNLLFKEAEDTIHDIPMHTAFLEIESTTSKGHLYYEEMEMGVPGRTIEDVYVYWDEGIEFCNLLLDGGEWKGVRYPQVVDTMLRHQVDVVKEALSGLMEKGLERHENPGAIGGETYTAFKDAYGQVLAECEKAKAYALQRSGASLSTMETTFARSGTAVIVASFLLCSVGLLMSLYISRLLVKPINEVAELMDNANLNSLFHTDRKDEIGLLMKAFDKFVTSIRETLMEVSSAAVSVDQAGREILSGATMMSQHTKKQNIQTSAVSESSEEMAKSIQDSAQHLIQTKDMTSEAHQHASIGAHDMDETVDRMHALIDKVLKASQEIRELSDESVRIGKVATIIGDVTKQIRLVSLNASIEATKAGEMGKGFAVVAEEISGIAVVGVVVGSGHLPAEPDNFILTDEHVQVAVAVDVAG
;
A
#
# COMPACT_ATOMS: atom_id res chain seq x y z
N MET A 1 -2.33 -46.10 -3.68
CA MET A 1 -0.86 -46.00 -3.52
C MET A 1 -0.59 -45.06 -2.36
N ILE A 2 -0.17 -45.57 -1.20
CA ILE A 2 0.10 -44.74 -0.01
C ILE A 2 1.35 -43.91 -0.31
N VAL A 3 1.19 -42.59 -0.42
CA VAL A 3 2.33 -41.69 -0.65
C VAL A 3 3.04 -41.52 0.69
N LEU A 4 4.23 -42.10 0.82
CA LEU A 4 5.05 -41.95 2.03
C LEU A 4 5.47 -40.49 2.19
N LYS A 5 5.32 -40.01 3.42
CA LYS A 5 5.90 -38.75 3.91
C LYS A 5 7.42 -38.74 3.75
N ILE A 6 8.00 -37.56 3.56
CA ILE A 6 9.46 -37.39 3.42
C ILE A 6 10.20 -37.97 4.63
N SER A 7 9.67 -37.77 5.84
CA SER A 7 10.22 -38.33 7.07
C SER A 7 10.34 -39.85 7.02
N HIS A 8 9.35 -40.54 6.46
CA HIS A 8 9.36 -41.99 6.33
C HIS A 8 10.32 -42.46 5.25
N LYS A 9 10.44 -41.71 4.14
CA LYS A 9 11.42 -42.00 3.08
C LYS A 9 12.86 -41.88 3.59
N LEU A 10 13.16 -40.80 4.34
CA LEU A 10 14.47 -40.59 4.97
C LEU A 10 14.75 -41.67 6.04
N PHE A 11 13.78 -41.94 6.91
CA PHE A 11 13.94 -42.99 7.92
C PHE A 11 14.19 -44.36 7.28
N LEU A 12 13.46 -44.71 6.23
CA LEU A 12 13.66 -45.97 5.51
C LEU A 12 15.04 -46.00 4.81
N SER A 13 15.48 -44.90 4.19
CA SER A 13 16.79 -44.87 3.52
C SER A 13 17.96 -45.00 4.49
N PHE A 14 17.92 -44.26 5.61
CA PHE A 14 18.94 -44.37 6.65
C PHE A 14 18.86 -45.72 7.38
N GLY A 15 17.66 -46.24 7.61
CA GLY A 15 17.43 -47.55 8.21
C GLY A 15 18.00 -48.70 7.38
N ILE A 16 17.80 -48.67 6.06
CA ILE A 16 18.39 -49.66 5.13
C ILE A 16 19.93 -49.59 5.17
N LEU A 17 20.50 -48.37 5.12
CA LEU A 17 21.95 -48.18 5.20
C LEU A 17 22.54 -48.71 6.51
N LEU A 18 21.88 -48.43 7.63
CA LEU A 18 22.30 -48.87 8.96
C LEU A 18 22.20 -50.39 9.10
N LEU A 19 21.11 -50.99 8.59
CA LEU A 19 20.94 -52.45 8.57
C LEU A 19 22.02 -53.12 7.71
N LEU A 20 22.32 -52.58 6.52
CA LEU A 20 23.41 -53.08 5.68
C LEU A 20 24.76 -52.97 6.40
N MET A 21 25.03 -51.85 7.09
CA MET A 21 26.27 -51.66 7.85
C MET A 21 26.42 -52.65 9.00
N ILE A 22 25.32 -52.98 9.69
CA ILE A 22 25.31 -54.01 10.74
C ILE A 22 25.56 -55.38 10.11
N CYS A 23 24.90 -55.72 9.01
CA CYS A 23 25.10 -56.99 8.31
C CYS A 23 26.55 -57.16 7.81
N THR A 24 27.17 -56.12 7.24
CA THR A 24 28.57 -56.18 6.82
C THR A 24 29.51 -56.33 8.01
N SER A 25 29.23 -55.66 9.12
CA SER A 25 30.02 -55.79 10.36
C SER A 25 29.93 -57.19 10.95
N ILE A 26 28.74 -57.79 11.00
CA ILE A 26 28.54 -59.17 11.47
C ILE A 26 29.27 -60.16 10.56
N ALA A 27 29.17 -59.99 9.24
CA ALA A 27 29.87 -60.84 8.28
C ALA A 27 31.40 -60.74 8.42
N ALA A 28 31.93 -59.52 8.65
CA ALA A 28 33.35 -59.31 8.90
C ALA A 28 33.81 -59.98 10.20
N LEU A 29 33.04 -59.84 11.28
CA LEU A 29 33.31 -60.52 12.56
C LEU A 29 33.29 -62.04 12.42
N TYR A 30 32.33 -62.58 11.67
CA TYR A 30 32.25 -64.02 11.38
C TYR A 30 33.47 -64.51 10.59
N GLY A 31 33.88 -63.78 9.55
CA GLY A 31 35.08 -64.10 8.77
C GLY A 31 36.36 -64.07 9.61
N LEU A 32 36.49 -63.08 10.50
CA LEU A 32 37.61 -62.99 11.42
C LEU A 32 37.64 -64.15 12.42
N ASN A 33 36.49 -64.55 12.94
CA ASN A 33 36.39 -65.68 13.88
C ASN A 33 36.78 -67.01 13.20
N LEU A 34 36.38 -67.20 11.94
CA LEU A 34 36.78 -68.37 11.15
C LEU A 34 38.30 -68.42 10.95
N LEU A 35 38.91 -67.26 10.67
CA LEU A 35 40.36 -67.14 10.55
C LEU A 35 41.09 -67.41 11.86
N PHE A 36 40.58 -66.92 12.99
CA PHE A 36 41.17 -67.20 14.30
C PHE A 36 41.17 -68.69 14.60
N LYS A 37 40.08 -69.40 14.28
CA LYS A 37 39.99 -70.84 14.49
C LYS A 37 41.01 -71.62 13.64
N GLU A 38 41.15 -71.28 12.36
CA GLU A 38 42.14 -71.92 11.48
C GLU A 38 43.58 -71.61 11.91
N ALA A 39 43.83 -70.38 12.40
CA ALA A 39 45.13 -69.99 12.94
C ALA A 39 45.47 -70.76 14.23
N GLU A 40 44.49 -71.00 15.10
CA GLU A 40 44.65 -71.81 16.32
C GLU A 40 45.02 -73.26 15.97
N ASP A 41 44.32 -73.88 15.01
CA ASP A 41 44.63 -75.22 14.51
C ASP A 41 46.07 -75.29 13.94
N THR A 42 46.49 -74.29 13.17
CA THR A 42 47.87 -74.19 12.65
C THR A 42 48.91 -74.05 13.77
N ILE A 43 48.65 -73.22 14.79
CA ILE A 43 49.55 -73.02 15.93
C ILE A 43 49.72 -74.33 16.72
N HIS A 44 48.67 -75.15 16.80
CA HIS A 44 48.74 -76.46 17.45
C HIS A 44 49.57 -77.49 16.66
N ASP A 45 49.56 -77.42 15.33
CA ASP A 45 50.23 -78.41 14.47
C ASP A 45 51.74 -78.15 14.28
N ILE A 46 52.22 -76.90 14.36
CA ILE A 46 53.65 -76.54 14.13
C ILE A 46 54.62 -77.19 15.15
N PRO A 47 54.36 -77.16 16.47
CA PRO A 47 55.23 -77.82 17.46
C PRO A 47 55.32 -79.34 17.26
N MET A 48 54.32 -79.97 16.65
CA MET A 48 54.26 -81.42 16.48
C MET A 48 55.35 -81.95 15.54
N HIS A 49 55.65 -81.25 14.45
CA HIS A 49 56.77 -81.62 13.60
C HIS A 49 58.10 -81.59 14.36
N THR A 50 58.32 -80.54 15.16
CA THR A 50 59.54 -80.42 15.98
C THR A 50 59.63 -81.50 17.05
N ALA A 51 58.49 -82.03 17.51
CA ALA A 51 58.47 -83.07 18.52
C ALA A 51 59.02 -84.41 18.00
N PHE A 52 58.60 -84.87 16.81
CA PHE A 52 59.12 -86.13 16.26
C PHE A 52 60.61 -86.05 15.89
N LEU A 53 61.13 -84.85 15.56
CA LEU A 53 62.56 -84.64 15.39
C LEU A 53 63.34 -84.81 16.71
N GLU A 54 62.76 -84.38 17.84
CA GLU A 54 63.38 -84.59 19.16
C GLU A 54 63.36 -86.08 19.53
N ILE A 55 62.25 -86.79 19.28
CA ILE A 55 62.15 -88.25 19.52
C ILE A 55 63.18 -89.01 18.68
N GLU A 56 63.29 -88.69 17.39
CA GLU A 56 64.30 -89.28 16.52
C GLU A 56 65.71 -88.97 17.03
N SER A 57 65.97 -87.72 17.43
CA SER A 57 67.27 -87.30 17.97
C SER A 57 67.65 -88.05 19.24
N THR A 58 66.73 -88.20 20.20
CA THR A 58 66.98 -88.95 21.44
C THR A 58 67.16 -90.44 21.15
N THR A 59 66.37 -91.01 20.26
CA THR A 59 66.50 -92.42 19.82
C THR A 59 67.87 -92.67 19.20
N SER A 60 68.31 -91.82 18.27
CA SER A 60 69.63 -91.93 17.64
C SER A 60 70.78 -91.72 18.62
N LYS A 61 70.64 -90.81 19.59
CA LYS A 61 71.63 -90.66 20.68
C LYS A 61 71.71 -91.91 21.54
N GLY A 62 70.57 -92.50 21.92
CA GLY A 62 70.54 -93.76 22.66
C GLY A 62 71.19 -94.90 21.88
N HIS A 63 70.89 -95.03 20.59
CA HIS A 63 71.53 -96.04 19.73
C HIS A 63 73.04 -95.83 19.59
N LEU A 64 73.51 -94.58 19.44
CA LEU A 64 74.94 -94.28 19.44
C LEU A 64 75.61 -94.69 20.76
N TYR A 65 74.99 -94.37 21.90
CA TYR A 65 75.48 -94.76 23.22
C TYR A 65 75.51 -96.27 23.40
N TYR A 66 74.54 -96.98 22.85
CA TYR A 66 74.48 -98.44 22.86
C TYR A 66 75.66 -99.05 22.09
N GLU A 67 75.96 -98.54 20.90
CA GLU A 67 77.10 -99.00 20.12
C GLU A 67 78.45 -98.62 20.78
N GLU A 68 78.57 -97.44 21.42
CA GLU A 68 79.74 -97.06 22.24
C GLU A 68 79.97 -98.01 23.42
N MET A 69 78.89 -98.41 24.10
CA MET A 69 78.92 -99.38 25.19
C MET A 69 79.43 -100.74 24.70
N GLU A 70 78.88 -101.27 23.60
CA GLU A 70 79.30 -102.54 23.00
C GLU A 70 80.75 -102.51 22.51
N MET A 71 81.26 -101.35 22.09
CA MET A 71 82.67 -101.14 21.74
C MET A 71 83.62 -101.05 22.95
N GLY A 72 83.09 -101.07 24.18
CA GLY A 72 83.90 -101.03 25.42
C GLY A 72 84.39 -99.63 25.79
N VAL A 73 83.71 -98.56 25.36
CA VAL A 73 84.03 -97.19 25.78
C VAL A 73 83.82 -97.05 27.29
N PRO A 74 84.84 -96.59 28.06
CA PRO A 74 84.72 -96.49 29.52
C PRO A 74 83.60 -95.53 29.95
N GLY A 75 82.81 -95.93 30.95
CA GLY A 75 81.77 -95.08 31.55
C GLY A 75 80.47 -95.03 30.77
N ARG A 76 80.21 -96.01 29.89
CA ARG A 76 78.91 -96.24 29.26
C ARG A 76 78.26 -97.47 29.89
N THR A 77 77.04 -97.32 30.39
CA THR A 77 76.24 -98.46 30.85
C THR A 77 74.94 -98.58 30.05
N ILE A 78 74.29 -99.74 30.18
CA ILE A 78 72.99 -99.97 29.55
C ILE A 78 71.94 -99.01 30.13
N GLU A 79 72.05 -98.65 31.41
CA GLU A 79 71.20 -97.65 32.05
C GLU A 79 71.31 -96.28 31.37
N ASP A 80 72.52 -95.84 31.01
CA ASP A 80 72.73 -94.56 30.31
C ASP A 80 72.05 -94.53 28.93
N VAL A 81 71.99 -95.67 28.24
CA VAL A 81 71.26 -95.81 26.97
C VAL A 81 69.76 -95.67 27.20
N TYR A 82 69.25 -96.34 28.23
CA TYR A 82 67.81 -96.41 28.50
C TYR A 82 67.26 -95.07 28.95
N VAL A 83 68.06 -94.21 29.59
CA VAL A 83 67.67 -92.82 29.87
C VAL A 83 67.23 -92.09 28.59
N TYR A 84 67.96 -92.24 27.48
CA TYR A 84 67.59 -91.57 26.22
C TYR A 84 66.33 -92.14 25.58
N TRP A 85 66.11 -93.46 25.66
CA TRP A 85 64.91 -94.09 25.10
C TRP A 85 63.68 -93.85 25.96
N ASP A 86 63.84 -93.84 27.29
CA ASP A 86 62.79 -93.48 28.24
C ASP A 86 62.38 -92.01 28.08
N GLU A 87 63.33 -91.09 27.90
CA GLU A 87 63.04 -89.70 27.52
C GLU A 87 62.18 -89.62 26.24
N GLY A 88 62.43 -90.48 25.26
CA GLY A 88 61.61 -90.58 24.04
C GLY A 88 60.17 -91.03 24.33
N ILE A 89 59.99 -92.02 25.21
CA ILE A 89 58.66 -92.52 25.61
C ILE A 89 57.92 -91.49 26.47
N GLU A 90 58.60 -90.84 27.41
CA GLU A 90 58.05 -89.74 28.20
C GLU A 90 57.57 -88.60 27.29
N PHE A 91 58.37 -88.26 26.28
CA PHE A 91 57.99 -87.23 25.35
C PHE A 91 56.80 -87.64 24.46
N CYS A 92 56.71 -88.90 24.03
CA CYS A 92 55.49 -89.43 23.39
C CYS A 92 54.25 -89.28 24.31
N ASN A 93 54.35 -89.62 25.60
CA ASN A 93 53.25 -89.44 26.55
C ASN A 93 52.87 -87.96 26.70
N LEU A 94 53.87 -87.08 26.75
CA LEU A 94 53.66 -85.63 26.81
C LEU A 94 52.91 -85.10 25.58
N LEU A 95 53.14 -85.65 24.39
CA LEU A 95 52.36 -85.28 23.20
C LEU A 95 50.91 -85.78 23.28
N LEU A 96 50.67 -86.97 23.86
CA LEU A 96 49.33 -87.54 23.99
C LEU A 96 48.45 -86.83 25.04
N ASP A 97 49.08 -86.29 26.08
CA ASP A 97 48.40 -85.65 27.22
C ASP A 97 48.51 -84.11 27.21
N GLY A 98 49.48 -83.57 26.47
CA GLY A 98 49.87 -82.17 26.49
C GLY A 98 50.74 -81.84 27.72
N GLY A 99 51.67 -80.90 27.56
CA GLY A 99 52.58 -80.56 28.64
C GLY A 99 53.65 -79.54 28.26
N GLU A 100 54.69 -79.46 29.07
CA GLU A 100 55.85 -78.60 28.84
C GLU A 100 57.12 -79.46 28.85
N TRP A 101 57.92 -79.34 27.79
CA TRP A 101 59.19 -80.05 27.64
C TRP A 101 60.30 -79.04 27.36
N LYS A 102 61.32 -79.01 28.24
CA LYS A 102 62.49 -78.11 28.13
C LYS A 102 62.13 -76.63 27.89
N GLY A 103 61.05 -76.14 28.52
CA GLY A 103 60.59 -74.75 28.40
C GLY A 103 59.68 -74.45 27.20
N VAL A 104 59.36 -75.46 26.39
CA VAL A 104 58.42 -75.36 25.25
C VAL A 104 57.13 -76.07 25.60
N ARG A 105 56.00 -75.38 25.45
CA ARG A 105 54.68 -75.95 25.68
C ARG A 105 54.23 -76.71 24.43
N TYR A 106 53.94 -78.00 24.60
CA TYR A 106 53.35 -78.84 23.57
C TYR A 106 51.86 -79.01 23.87
N PRO A 107 50.98 -78.59 22.95
CA PRO A 107 49.56 -78.86 23.10
C PRO A 107 49.28 -80.36 22.98
N GLN A 108 48.20 -80.80 23.60
CA GLN A 108 47.73 -82.16 23.46
C GLN A 108 47.41 -82.48 22.00
N VAL A 109 47.86 -83.63 21.50
CA VAL A 109 47.48 -84.12 20.17
C VAL A 109 46.00 -84.50 20.15
N VAL A 110 45.19 -83.65 19.53
CA VAL A 110 43.74 -83.86 19.35
C VAL A 110 43.45 -84.71 18.10
N ASP A 111 44.32 -84.65 17.09
CA ASP A 111 44.09 -85.37 15.85
C ASP A 111 44.24 -86.88 15.99
N THR A 112 43.22 -87.63 15.55
CA THR A 112 43.17 -89.08 15.67
C THR A 112 44.32 -89.78 14.95
N MET A 113 44.71 -89.30 13.77
CA MET A 113 45.76 -89.94 12.98
C MET A 113 47.15 -89.63 13.54
N LEU A 114 47.40 -88.38 13.93
CA LEU A 114 48.63 -87.97 14.59
C LEU A 114 48.79 -88.67 15.95
N ARG A 115 47.70 -88.81 16.71
CA ARG A 115 47.67 -89.58 17.96
C ARG A 115 48.07 -91.03 17.73
N HIS A 116 47.50 -91.66 16.70
CA HIS A 116 47.88 -93.02 16.31
C HIS A 116 49.37 -93.12 15.92
N GLN A 117 49.91 -92.12 15.20
CA GLN A 117 51.34 -92.10 14.88
C GLN A 117 52.23 -91.98 16.14
N VAL A 118 51.83 -91.17 17.13
CA VAL A 118 52.53 -91.11 18.42
C VAL A 118 52.50 -92.45 19.15
N ASP A 119 51.33 -93.12 19.18
CA ASP A 119 51.19 -94.44 19.80
C ASP A 119 52.07 -95.49 19.10
N VAL A 120 52.12 -95.50 17.77
CA VAL A 120 52.96 -96.42 16.98
C VAL A 120 54.45 -96.17 17.22
N VAL A 121 54.89 -94.91 17.28
CA VAL A 121 56.28 -94.56 17.62
C VAL A 121 56.64 -95.00 19.05
N LYS A 122 55.73 -94.80 20.01
CA LYS A 122 55.91 -95.25 21.39
C LYS A 122 56.01 -96.77 21.50
N GLU A 123 55.19 -97.51 20.76
CA GLU A 123 55.25 -98.97 20.71
C GLU A 123 56.57 -99.45 20.08
N ALA A 124 57.01 -98.83 18.99
CA ALA A 124 58.29 -99.13 18.36
C ALA A 124 59.48 -98.86 19.31
N LEU A 125 59.45 -97.75 20.08
CA LEU A 125 60.46 -97.44 21.10
C LEU A 125 60.48 -98.50 22.21
N SER A 126 59.32 -98.94 22.67
CA SER A 126 59.21 -100.01 23.68
C SER A 126 59.79 -101.33 23.15
N GLY A 127 59.51 -101.66 21.88
CA GLY A 127 60.11 -102.81 21.21
C GLY A 127 61.62 -102.70 21.02
N LEU A 128 62.13 -101.49 20.72
CA LEU A 128 63.57 -101.22 20.66
C LEU A 128 64.24 -101.46 22.01
N MET A 129 63.63 -101.00 23.10
CA MET A 129 64.13 -101.24 24.46
C MET A 129 64.11 -102.72 24.82
N GLU A 130 63.07 -103.48 24.44
CA GLU A 130 63.02 -104.92 24.68
C GLU A 130 64.14 -105.65 23.92
N LYS A 131 64.31 -105.36 22.63
CA LYS A 131 65.36 -105.96 21.79
C LYS A 131 66.76 -105.52 22.17
N GLY A 132 66.92 -104.30 22.68
CA GLY A 132 68.17 -103.79 23.23
C GLY A 132 68.62 -104.59 24.47
N LEU A 133 67.66 -104.95 25.34
CA LEU A 133 67.93 -105.74 26.55
C LEU A 133 68.25 -107.19 26.20
N GLU A 134 67.44 -107.80 25.32
CA GLU A 134 67.66 -109.17 24.83
C GLU A 134 69.05 -109.32 24.20
N ARG A 135 69.47 -108.34 23.39
CA ARG A 135 70.82 -108.30 22.84
C ARG A 135 71.88 -108.04 23.92
N HIS A 136 71.64 -107.18 24.91
CA HIS A 136 72.61 -106.94 25.96
C HIS A 136 72.85 -108.19 26.83
N GLU A 137 71.80 -108.94 27.17
CA GLU A 137 71.88 -110.19 27.91
C GLU A 137 72.47 -111.33 27.06
N ASN A 138 72.27 -111.29 25.74
CA ASN A 138 72.78 -112.26 24.78
C ASN A 138 73.46 -111.57 23.57
N PRO A 139 74.70 -111.07 23.74
CA PRO A 139 75.37 -110.17 22.78
C PRO A 139 75.61 -110.76 21.40
N GLY A 140 75.56 -112.09 21.26
CA GLY A 140 75.66 -112.77 19.97
C GLY A 140 76.89 -112.36 19.14
N ALA A 141 76.90 -112.74 17.86
CA ALA A 141 77.83 -112.17 16.89
C ALA A 141 77.20 -110.98 16.18
N ILE A 142 78.01 -110.03 15.72
CA ILE A 142 77.55 -108.99 14.79
C ILE A 142 76.98 -109.68 13.54
N GLY A 143 75.73 -109.36 13.20
CA GLY A 143 74.97 -110.04 12.13
C GLY A 143 74.23 -111.32 12.57
N GLY A 144 74.25 -111.66 13.86
CA GLY A 144 73.44 -112.72 14.46
C GLY A 144 71.97 -112.32 14.64
N GLU A 145 71.18 -113.23 15.22
CA GLU A 145 69.72 -113.06 15.41
C GLU A 145 69.38 -111.85 16.29
N THR A 146 69.99 -111.74 17.48
CA THR A 146 69.76 -110.62 18.42
C THR A 146 70.25 -109.27 17.88
N TYR A 147 71.39 -109.26 17.17
CA TYR A 147 71.89 -108.07 16.47
C TYR A 147 70.92 -107.58 15.38
N THR A 148 70.42 -108.51 14.55
CA THR A 148 69.53 -108.19 13.44
C THR A 148 68.18 -107.71 13.97
N ALA A 149 67.62 -108.39 14.98
CA ALA A 149 66.37 -107.99 15.62
C ALA A 149 66.45 -106.59 16.25
N PHE A 150 67.56 -106.25 16.93
CA PHE A 150 67.77 -104.90 17.47
C PHE A 150 67.92 -103.84 16.37
N LYS A 151 68.72 -104.13 15.33
CA LYS A 151 68.90 -103.22 14.20
C LYS A 151 67.58 -102.96 13.47
N ASP A 152 66.78 -103.99 13.27
CA ASP A 152 65.46 -103.88 12.63
C ASP A 152 64.50 -103.09 13.51
N ALA A 153 64.50 -103.30 14.83
CA ALA A 153 63.70 -102.50 15.77
C ALA A 153 64.11 -101.02 15.76
N TYR A 154 65.41 -100.72 15.73
CA TYR A 154 65.90 -99.34 15.61
C TYR A 154 65.49 -98.71 14.27
N GLY A 155 65.63 -99.46 13.16
CA GLY A 155 65.16 -99.04 11.85
C GLY A 155 63.65 -98.80 11.81
N GLN A 156 62.87 -99.61 12.54
CA GLN A 156 61.43 -99.44 12.67
C GLN A 156 61.08 -98.13 13.40
N VAL A 157 61.74 -97.80 14.52
CA VAL A 157 61.51 -96.53 15.23
C VAL A 157 61.77 -95.34 14.31
N LEU A 158 62.89 -95.32 13.58
CA LEU A 158 63.19 -94.24 12.64
C LEU A 158 62.16 -94.15 11.51
N ALA A 159 61.73 -95.29 10.97
CA ALA A 159 60.72 -95.33 9.90
C ALA A 159 59.35 -94.80 10.36
N GLU A 160 58.93 -95.15 11.58
CA GLU A 160 57.67 -94.63 12.14
C GLU A 160 57.79 -93.14 12.51
N CYS A 161 58.93 -92.69 13.04
CA CYS A 161 59.20 -91.26 13.25
C CYS A 161 59.15 -90.47 11.93
N GLU A 162 59.71 -91.01 10.83
CA GLU A 162 59.67 -90.37 9.51
C GLU A 162 58.24 -90.24 8.98
N LYS A 163 57.41 -91.29 9.11
CA LYS A 163 55.99 -91.23 8.74
C LYS A 163 55.23 -90.20 9.55
N ALA A 164 55.46 -90.16 10.87
CA ALA A 164 54.82 -89.21 11.77
C ALA A 164 55.20 -87.75 11.45
N LYS A 165 56.49 -87.48 11.19
CA LYS A 165 56.99 -86.17 10.74
C LYS A 165 56.35 -85.75 9.41
N ALA A 166 56.36 -86.63 8.42
CA ALA A 166 55.79 -86.35 7.10
C ALA A 166 54.30 -86.02 7.20
N TYR A 167 53.55 -86.75 8.02
CA TYR A 167 52.14 -86.48 8.27
C TYR A 167 51.92 -85.12 8.97
N ALA A 168 52.69 -84.82 10.03
CA ALA A 168 52.60 -83.54 10.74
C ALA A 168 52.91 -82.35 9.81
N LEU A 169 53.94 -82.47 8.96
CA LEU A 169 54.31 -81.43 7.99
C LEU A 169 53.25 -81.25 6.90
N GLN A 170 52.71 -82.34 6.36
CA GLN A 170 51.63 -82.30 5.38
C GLN A 170 50.38 -81.61 5.94
N ARG A 171 50.02 -81.92 7.18
CA ARG A 171 48.88 -81.33 7.89
C ARG A 171 49.07 -79.83 8.11
N SER A 172 50.22 -79.42 8.63
CA SER A 172 50.54 -78.00 8.84
C SER A 172 50.52 -77.21 7.52
N GLY A 173 51.06 -77.76 6.44
CA GLY A 173 50.98 -77.15 5.10
C GLY A 173 49.55 -77.04 4.56
N ALA A 174 48.71 -78.06 4.79
CA ALA A 174 47.31 -78.04 4.41
C ALA A 174 46.51 -76.96 5.18
N SER A 175 46.71 -76.84 6.50
CA SER A 175 46.06 -75.80 7.30
C SER A 175 46.52 -74.40 6.88
N LEU A 176 47.82 -74.19 6.58
CA LEU A 176 48.33 -72.91 6.09
C LEU A 176 47.67 -72.48 4.76
N SER A 177 47.52 -73.41 3.82
CA SER A 177 46.83 -73.14 2.54
C SER A 177 45.33 -72.88 2.72
N THR A 178 44.70 -73.52 3.71
CA THR A 178 43.30 -73.30 4.07
C THR A 178 43.12 -71.93 4.72
N MET A 179 44.08 -71.50 5.53
CA MET A 179 44.10 -70.17 6.14
C MET A 179 44.26 -69.06 5.08
N GLU A 180 45.18 -69.21 4.12
CA GLU A 180 45.36 -68.25 3.02
C GLU A 180 44.09 -68.10 2.16
N THR A 181 43.47 -69.23 1.80
CA THR A 181 42.24 -69.20 0.98
C THR A 181 41.06 -68.64 1.74
N THR A 182 40.94 -68.94 3.04
CA THR A 182 39.92 -68.36 3.93
C THR A 182 40.13 -66.85 4.07
N PHE A 183 41.38 -66.40 4.22
CA PHE A 183 41.70 -64.98 4.33
C PHE A 183 41.34 -64.22 3.05
N ALA A 184 41.70 -64.77 1.89
CA ALA A 184 41.36 -64.18 0.59
C ALA A 184 39.83 -64.12 0.37
N ARG A 185 39.10 -65.18 0.71
CA ARG A 185 37.63 -65.23 0.60
C ARG A 185 36.94 -64.24 1.53
N SER A 186 37.36 -64.17 2.80
CA SER A 186 36.82 -63.21 3.76
C SER A 186 37.14 -61.77 3.37
N GLY A 187 38.36 -61.49 2.92
CA GLY A 187 38.77 -60.15 2.45
C GLY A 187 37.98 -59.69 1.22
N THR A 188 37.85 -60.54 0.20
CA THR A 188 37.05 -60.23 -1.00
C THR A 188 35.57 -60.02 -0.68
N ALA A 189 34.98 -60.82 0.21
CA ALA A 189 33.61 -60.63 0.67
C ALA A 189 33.39 -59.27 1.36
N VAL A 190 34.32 -58.85 2.23
CA VAL A 190 34.25 -57.54 2.91
C VAL A 190 34.38 -56.38 1.92
N ILE A 191 35.28 -56.47 0.94
CA ILE A 191 35.46 -55.44 -0.09
C ILE A 191 34.19 -55.30 -0.95
N VAL A 192 33.64 -56.42 -1.43
CA VAL A 192 32.40 -56.42 -2.23
C VAL A 192 31.23 -55.86 -1.43
N ALA A 193 31.09 -56.27 -0.17
CA ALA A 193 30.03 -55.78 0.72
C ALA A 193 30.17 -54.26 0.97
N SER A 194 31.40 -53.76 1.17
CA SER A 194 31.67 -52.33 1.34
C SER A 194 31.38 -51.54 0.07
N PHE A 195 31.74 -52.06 -1.10
CA PHE A 195 31.44 -51.43 -2.38
C PHE A 195 29.93 -51.35 -2.65
N LEU A 196 29.19 -52.41 -2.35
CA LEU A 196 27.72 -52.42 -2.45
C LEU A 196 27.09 -51.40 -1.50
N LEU A 197 27.56 -51.32 -0.26
CA LEU A 197 27.08 -50.35 0.73
C LEU A 197 27.31 -48.90 0.26
N CYS A 198 28.52 -48.58 -0.24
CA CYS A 198 28.82 -47.27 -0.83
C CYS A 198 27.96 -46.97 -2.06
N SER A 199 27.75 -47.96 -2.93
CA SER A 199 26.93 -47.81 -4.15
C SER A 199 25.46 -47.51 -3.82
N VAL A 200 24.89 -48.25 -2.85
CA VAL A 200 23.53 -47.99 -2.34
C VAL A 200 23.44 -46.61 -1.71
N GLY A 201 24.45 -46.22 -0.91
CA GLY A 201 24.52 -44.89 -0.32
C GLY A 201 24.55 -43.76 -1.37
N LEU A 202 25.35 -43.92 -2.43
CA LEU A 202 25.41 -42.96 -3.53
C LEU A 202 24.08 -42.85 -4.28
N LEU A 203 23.47 -43.99 -4.63
CA LEU A 203 22.17 -44.02 -5.31
C LEU A 203 21.07 -43.38 -4.46
N MET A 204 21.05 -43.65 -3.15
CA MET A 204 20.12 -43.01 -2.22
C MET A 204 20.36 -41.50 -2.11
N SER A 205 21.61 -41.05 -2.07
CA SER A 205 21.96 -39.63 -2.06
C SER A 205 21.45 -38.90 -3.31
N LEU A 206 21.66 -39.49 -4.49
CA LEU A 206 21.13 -38.96 -5.76
C LEU A 206 19.59 -38.96 -5.80
N TYR A 207 18.96 -40.01 -5.27
CA TYR A 207 17.50 -40.11 -5.17
C TYR A 207 16.91 -39.02 -4.27
N ILE A 208 17.46 -38.84 -3.07
CA ILE A 208 17.02 -37.82 -2.10
C ILE A 208 17.25 -36.41 -2.68
N SER A 209 18.41 -36.15 -3.31
CA SER A 209 18.71 -34.86 -3.93
C SER A 209 17.69 -34.49 -5.01
N ARG A 210 17.36 -35.41 -5.92
CA ARG A 210 16.36 -35.15 -6.96
C ARG A 210 14.94 -35.00 -6.40
N LEU A 211 14.59 -35.76 -5.36
CA LEU A 211 13.24 -35.78 -4.81
C LEU A 211 12.93 -34.59 -3.88
N LEU A 212 13.93 -34.13 -3.12
CA LEU A 212 13.77 -33.09 -2.10
C LEU A 212 14.42 -31.77 -2.50
N VAL A 213 15.70 -31.78 -2.85
CA VAL A 213 16.49 -30.55 -3.02
C VAL A 213 16.08 -29.79 -4.27
N LYS A 214 15.90 -30.48 -5.41
CA LYS A 214 15.54 -29.81 -6.67
C LYS A 214 14.23 -29.00 -6.58
N PRO A 215 13.10 -29.56 -6.12
CA PRO A 215 11.86 -28.79 -5.96
C PRO A 215 11.96 -27.64 -4.96
N ILE A 216 12.74 -27.79 -3.88
CA ILE A 216 12.96 -26.72 -2.91
C ILE A 216 13.72 -25.57 -3.56
N ASN A 217 14.75 -25.87 -4.35
CA ASN A 217 15.49 -24.85 -5.09
C ASN A 217 14.62 -24.16 -6.16
N GLU A 218 13.73 -24.90 -6.83
CA GLU A 218 12.77 -24.30 -7.77
C GLU A 218 11.85 -23.29 -7.07
N VAL A 219 11.32 -23.61 -5.88
CA VAL A 219 10.53 -22.66 -5.06
C VAL A 219 11.39 -21.46 -4.65
N ALA A 220 12.62 -21.69 -4.19
CA ALA A 220 13.52 -20.61 -3.77
C ALA A 220 13.88 -19.67 -4.92
N GLU A 221 14.15 -20.19 -6.11
CA GLU A 221 14.49 -19.40 -7.30
C GLU A 221 13.32 -18.55 -7.79
N LEU A 222 12.08 -19.07 -7.71
CA LEU A 222 10.90 -18.27 -8.04
C LEU A 222 10.65 -17.16 -7.01
N MET A 223 10.92 -17.43 -5.74
CA MET A 223 10.86 -16.41 -4.68
C MET A 223 11.88 -15.30 -4.89
N ASP A 224 13.12 -15.65 -5.20
CA ASP A 224 14.22 -14.69 -5.39
C ASP A 224 13.97 -13.78 -6.60
N ASN A 225 13.46 -14.35 -7.70
CA ASN A 225 13.13 -13.58 -8.90
C ASN A 225 11.80 -12.81 -8.80
N ALA A 226 11.09 -12.90 -7.67
CA ALA A 226 9.73 -12.36 -7.49
C ALA A 226 8.81 -12.69 -8.68
N ASN A 227 8.99 -13.87 -9.29
CA ASN A 227 8.25 -14.25 -10.48
C ASN A 227 6.85 -14.70 -10.06
N LEU A 228 5.94 -13.72 -10.00
CA LEU A 228 4.58 -13.99 -9.61
C LEU A 228 3.81 -14.74 -10.68
N ASN A 229 4.29 -14.87 -11.93
CA ASN A 229 3.53 -15.48 -13.05
C ASN A 229 3.57 -17.01 -13.05
N SER A 230 4.54 -17.62 -12.39
CA SER A 230 4.69 -19.06 -12.29
C SER A 230 3.86 -19.64 -11.14
N LEU A 231 3.00 -20.60 -11.45
CA LEU A 231 2.30 -21.44 -10.48
C LEU A 231 2.79 -22.89 -10.60
N PHE A 232 2.95 -23.56 -9.47
CA PHE A 232 3.38 -24.95 -9.42
C PHE A 232 2.23 -25.89 -9.77
N HIS A 233 2.31 -26.52 -10.94
CA HIS A 233 1.43 -27.65 -11.26
C HIS A 233 2.04 -28.92 -10.69
N THR A 234 1.66 -29.27 -9.46
CA THR A 234 2.16 -30.46 -8.78
C THR A 234 1.04 -31.40 -8.34
N ASP A 235 1.13 -32.65 -8.80
CA ASP A 235 0.30 -33.75 -8.30
C ASP A 235 0.89 -34.41 -7.04
N ARG A 236 1.99 -33.86 -6.50
CA ARG A 236 2.60 -34.38 -5.28
C ARG A 236 1.65 -34.22 -4.10
N LYS A 237 1.53 -35.29 -3.33
CA LYS A 237 0.73 -35.37 -2.09
C LYS A 237 1.61 -35.45 -0.83
N ASP A 238 2.91 -35.26 -0.98
CA ASP A 238 3.85 -35.19 0.14
C ASP A 238 4.06 -33.75 0.61
N GLU A 239 4.94 -33.56 1.59
CA GLU A 239 5.17 -32.26 2.22
C GLU A 239 5.74 -31.22 1.24
N ILE A 240 6.47 -31.65 0.20
CA ILE A 240 6.90 -30.74 -0.87
C ILE A 240 5.68 -30.27 -1.69
N GLY A 241 4.75 -31.17 -2.01
CA GLY A 241 3.51 -30.79 -2.68
C GLY A 241 2.66 -29.83 -1.83
N LEU A 242 2.64 -30.00 -0.51
CA LEU A 242 1.98 -29.05 0.40
C LEU A 242 2.68 -27.69 0.40
N LEU A 243 4.02 -27.66 0.44
CA LEU A 243 4.81 -26.43 0.35
C LEU A 243 4.54 -25.67 -0.94
N MET A 244 4.54 -26.37 -2.09
CA MET A 244 4.23 -25.79 -3.39
C MET A 244 2.82 -25.19 -3.44
N LYS A 245 1.80 -25.90 -2.92
CA LYS A 245 0.43 -25.37 -2.85
C LYS A 245 0.30 -24.15 -1.94
N ALA A 246 1.00 -24.16 -0.80
CA ALA A 246 1.04 -23.00 0.10
C ALA A 246 1.70 -21.80 -0.58
N PHE A 247 2.77 -22.05 -1.34
CA PHE A 247 3.42 -21.01 -2.14
C PHE A 247 2.52 -20.47 -3.25
N ASP A 248 1.80 -21.32 -3.99
CA ASP A 248 0.83 -20.86 -5.00
C ASP A 248 -0.27 -19.98 -4.40
N LYS A 249 -0.77 -20.35 -3.21
CA LYS A 249 -1.74 -19.54 -2.48
C LYS A 249 -1.14 -18.19 -2.09
N PHE A 250 0.10 -18.18 -1.60
CA PHE A 250 0.83 -16.95 -1.28
C PHE A 250 1.01 -16.05 -2.52
N VAL A 251 1.46 -16.60 -3.65
CA VAL A 251 1.60 -15.86 -4.92
C VAL A 251 0.27 -15.31 -5.38
N THR A 252 -0.81 -16.09 -5.29
CA THR A 252 -2.17 -15.64 -5.65
C THR A 252 -2.59 -14.44 -4.81
N SER A 253 -2.43 -14.50 -3.48
CA SER A 253 -2.74 -13.38 -2.60
C SER A 253 -1.91 -12.13 -2.92
N ILE A 254 -0.62 -12.29 -3.21
CA ILE A 254 0.24 -11.15 -3.63
C ILE A 254 -0.26 -10.54 -4.94
N ARG A 255 -0.64 -11.36 -5.94
CA ARG A 255 -1.22 -10.85 -7.19
C ARG A 255 -2.51 -10.08 -6.96
N GLU A 256 -3.41 -10.60 -6.13
CA GLU A 256 -4.67 -9.92 -5.77
C GLU A 256 -4.39 -8.55 -5.13
N THR A 257 -3.49 -8.50 -4.15
CA THR A 257 -3.08 -7.23 -3.53
C THR A 257 -2.46 -6.26 -4.54
N LEU A 258 -1.61 -6.74 -5.46
CA LEU A 258 -1.02 -5.87 -6.49
C LEU A 258 -2.07 -5.35 -7.49
N MET A 259 -3.10 -6.14 -7.82
CA MET A 259 -4.21 -5.69 -8.65
C MET A 259 -5.02 -4.59 -7.95
N GLU A 260 -5.28 -4.75 -6.64
CA GLU A 260 -5.93 -3.72 -5.83
C GLU A 260 -5.11 -2.43 -5.77
N VAL A 261 -3.79 -2.53 -5.54
CA VAL A 261 -2.87 -1.38 -5.55
C VAL A 261 -2.86 -0.69 -6.92
N SER A 262 -2.82 -1.45 -8.01
CA SER A 262 -2.88 -0.91 -9.37
C SER A 262 -4.20 -0.18 -9.63
N SER A 263 -5.33 -0.76 -9.22
CA SER A 263 -6.65 -0.14 -9.34
C SER A 263 -6.76 1.16 -8.52
N ALA A 264 -6.21 1.16 -7.30
CA ALA A 264 -6.13 2.35 -6.47
C ALA A 264 -5.26 3.44 -7.12
N ALA A 265 -4.12 3.08 -7.70
CA ALA A 265 -3.24 4.02 -8.40
C ALA A 265 -3.94 4.66 -9.63
N VAL A 266 -4.70 3.88 -10.40
CA VAL A 266 -5.52 4.41 -11.51
C VAL A 266 -6.59 5.38 -11.00
N SER A 267 -7.26 5.04 -9.89
CA SER A 267 -8.27 5.91 -9.28
C SER A 267 -7.67 7.24 -8.79
N VAL A 268 -6.46 7.19 -8.22
CA VAL A 268 -5.71 8.39 -7.81
C VAL A 268 -5.29 9.24 -9.01
N ASP A 269 -4.82 8.64 -10.12
CA ASP A 269 -4.51 9.38 -11.35
C ASP A 269 -5.75 10.10 -11.90
N GLN A 270 -6.89 9.40 -11.94
CA GLN A 270 -8.16 9.96 -12.39
C GLN A 270 -8.62 11.14 -11.51
N ALA A 271 -8.61 10.98 -10.19
CA ALA A 271 -8.91 12.05 -9.25
C ALA A 271 -7.96 13.25 -9.42
N GLY A 272 -6.66 12.99 -9.65
CA GLY A 272 -5.67 14.01 -9.96
C GLY A 272 -6.00 14.82 -11.22
N ARG A 273 -6.45 14.14 -12.29
CA ARG A 273 -6.89 14.81 -13.53
C ARG A 273 -8.14 15.66 -13.33
N GLU A 274 -9.10 15.18 -12.54
CA GLU A 274 -10.33 15.93 -12.22
C GLU A 274 -10.02 17.18 -11.41
N ILE A 275 -9.11 17.07 -10.42
CA ILE A 275 -8.62 18.23 -9.65
C ILE A 275 -7.94 19.24 -10.57
N LEU A 276 -7.07 18.81 -11.48
CA LEU A 276 -6.39 19.70 -12.43
C LEU A 276 -7.38 20.42 -13.35
N SER A 277 -8.41 19.71 -13.84
CA SER A 277 -9.48 20.29 -14.63
C SER A 277 -10.28 21.33 -13.83
N GLY A 278 -10.66 20.99 -12.60
CA GLY A 278 -11.35 21.89 -11.67
C GLY A 278 -10.53 23.15 -11.37
N ALA A 279 -9.23 23.00 -11.11
CA ALA A 279 -8.32 24.13 -10.88
C ALA A 279 -8.20 25.05 -12.11
N THR A 280 -8.21 24.47 -13.32
CA THR A 280 -8.19 25.23 -14.58
C THR A 280 -9.47 26.03 -14.77
N MET A 281 -10.64 25.43 -14.53
CA MET A 281 -11.92 26.13 -14.57
C MET A 281 -11.99 27.23 -13.50
N MET A 282 -11.55 26.94 -12.28
CA MET A 282 -11.48 27.92 -11.20
C MET A 282 -10.64 29.13 -11.60
N SER A 283 -9.45 28.91 -12.17
CA SER A 283 -8.58 29.99 -12.66
C SER A 283 -9.27 30.86 -13.72
N GLN A 284 -10.02 30.25 -14.64
CA GLN A 284 -10.81 30.99 -15.63
C GLN A 284 -11.96 31.78 -15.00
N HIS A 285 -12.66 31.21 -14.02
CA HIS A 285 -13.72 31.90 -13.28
C HIS A 285 -13.17 33.08 -12.48
N THR A 286 -12.03 32.92 -11.79
CA THR A 286 -11.36 34.00 -11.07
C THR A 286 -10.96 35.14 -12.02
N LYS A 287 -10.45 34.84 -13.22
CA LYS A 287 -10.16 35.85 -14.24
C LYS A 287 -11.43 36.61 -14.67
N LYS A 288 -12.54 35.91 -14.93
CA LYS A 288 -13.83 36.54 -15.28
C LYS A 288 -14.36 37.39 -14.13
N GLN A 289 -14.28 36.90 -12.90
CA GLN A 289 -14.70 37.62 -11.71
C GLN A 289 -13.91 38.90 -11.52
N ASN A 290 -12.58 38.88 -11.71
CA ASN A 290 -11.76 40.09 -11.65
C ASN A 290 -12.19 41.15 -12.69
N ILE A 291 -12.53 40.73 -13.91
CA ILE A 291 -13.05 41.64 -14.95
C ILE A 291 -14.40 42.23 -14.52
N GLN A 292 -15.32 41.39 -14.03
CA GLN A 292 -16.63 41.85 -13.55
C GLN A 292 -16.51 42.80 -12.35
N THR A 293 -15.63 42.51 -11.39
CA THR A 293 -15.36 43.40 -10.25
C THR A 293 -14.80 44.75 -10.72
N SER A 294 -13.93 44.76 -11.73
CA SER A 294 -13.41 46.00 -12.32
C SER A 294 -14.54 46.82 -12.95
N ALA A 295 -15.41 46.17 -13.73
CA ALA A 295 -16.58 46.84 -14.34
C ALA A 295 -17.56 47.38 -13.30
N VAL A 296 -17.81 46.65 -12.20
CA VAL A 296 -18.64 47.14 -11.09
C VAL A 296 -18.00 48.36 -10.42
N SER A 297 -16.68 48.37 -10.25
CA SER A 297 -15.95 49.53 -9.73
C SER A 297 -16.14 50.75 -10.63
N GLU A 298 -15.99 50.58 -11.94
CA GLU A 298 -16.21 51.64 -12.94
C GLU A 298 -17.65 52.17 -12.90
N SER A 299 -18.65 51.28 -12.88
CA SER A 299 -20.06 51.68 -12.77
C SER A 299 -20.37 52.39 -11.44
N SER A 300 -19.69 52.02 -10.36
CA SER A 300 -19.84 52.69 -9.06
C SER A 300 -19.26 54.11 -9.09
N GLU A 301 -18.14 54.32 -9.80
CA GLU A 301 -17.55 55.64 -10.01
C GLU A 301 -18.45 56.53 -10.87
N GLU A 302 -19.02 55.98 -11.95
CA GLU A 302 -19.99 56.70 -12.80
C GLU A 302 -21.27 57.06 -12.04
N MET A 303 -21.77 56.14 -11.19
CA MET A 303 -22.94 56.38 -10.34
C MET A 303 -22.65 57.47 -9.31
N ALA A 304 -21.48 57.46 -8.66
CA ALA A 304 -21.08 58.51 -7.73
C ALA A 304 -21.06 59.88 -8.41
N LYS A 305 -20.55 59.96 -9.64
CA LYS A 305 -20.58 61.18 -10.45
C LYS A 305 -22.01 61.63 -10.78
N SER A 306 -22.88 60.72 -11.22
CA SER A 306 -24.28 61.05 -11.51
C SER A 306 -25.06 61.51 -10.28
N ILE A 307 -24.76 60.95 -9.10
CA ILE A 307 -25.32 61.42 -7.83
C ILE A 307 -24.84 62.85 -7.53
N GLN A 308 -23.56 63.14 -7.75
CA GLN A 308 -23.00 64.48 -7.58
C GLN A 308 -23.64 65.50 -8.53
N ASP A 309 -23.78 65.16 -9.81
CA ASP A 309 -24.44 65.99 -10.82
C ASP A 309 -25.92 66.22 -10.46
N SER A 310 -26.62 65.17 -10.01
CA SER A 310 -28.02 65.27 -9.54
C SER A 310 -28.16 66.18 -8.32
N ALA A 311 -27.23 66.08 -7.36
CA ALA A 311 -27.22 66.96 -6.20
C ALA A 311 -27.01 68.43 -6.62
N GLN A 312 -26.14 68.69 -7.60
CA GLN A 312 -25.93 70.03 -8.15
C GLN A 312 -27.19 70.56 -8.85
N HIS A 313 -27.87 69.73 -9.65
CA HIS A 313 -29.13 70.10 -10.29
C HIS A 313 -30.26 70.38 -9.29
N LEU A 314 -30.32 69.61 -8.19
CA LEU A 314 -31.29 69.87 -7.11
C LEU A 314 -31.02 71.21 -6.41
N ILE A 315 -29.75 71.59 -6.21
CA ILE A 315 -29.39 72.91 -5.67
C ILE A 315 -29.84 74.01 -6.64
N GLN A 316 -29.53 73.89 -7.93
CA GLN A 316 -29.95 74.87 -8.94
C GLN A 316 -31.48 74.99 -9.02
N THR A 317 -32.20 73.87 -8.97
CA THR A 317 -33.66 73.85 -9.03
C THR A 317 -34.28 74.48 -7.78
N LYS A 318 -33.70 74.23 -6.61
CA LYS A 318 -34.09 74.90 -5.36
C LYS A 318 -33.93 76.41 -5.49
N ASP A 319 -32.79 76.88 -6.01
CA ASP A 319 -32.52 78.31 -6.18
C ASP A 319 -33.51 78.95 -7.16
N MET A 320 -33.75 78.34 -8.32
CA MET A 320 -34.75 78.80 -9.30
C MET A 320 -36.18 78.82 -8.71
N THR A 321 -36.54 77.81 -7.92
CA THR A 321 -37.87 77.76 -7.27
C THR A 321 -38.00 78.88 -6.22
N SER A 322 -36.92 79.19 -5.50
CA SER A 322 -36.88 80.31 -4.56
C SER A 322 -37.04 81.66 -5.28
N GLU A 323 -36.36 81.86 -6.41
CA GLU A 323 -36.53 83.05 -7.24
C GLU A 323 -37.95 83.17 -7.80
N ALA A 324 -38.52 82.09 -8.32
CA ALA A 324 -39.89 82.06 -8.80
C ALA A 324 -40.91 82.40 -7.70
N HIS A 325 -40.70 81.88 -6.48
CA HIS A 325 -41.52 82.21 -5.32
C HIS A 325 -41.42 83.70 -4.95
N GLN A 326 -40.21 84.27 -4.99
CA GLN A 326 -40.00 85.70 -4.77
C GLN A 326 -40.72 86.54 -5.83
N HIS A 327 -40.62 86.19 -7.11
CA HIS A 327 -41.34 86.88 -8.19
C HIS A 327 -42.86 86.78 -8.05
N ALA A 328 -43.39 85.62 -7.69
CA ALA A 328 -44.82 85.46 -7.43
C ALA A 328 -45.29 86.33 -6.24
N SER A 329 -44.48 86.43 -5.18
CA SER A 329 -44.77 87.30 -4.03
C SER A 329 -44.77 88.78 -4.42
N ILE A 330 -43.84 89.21 -5.26
CA ILE A 330 -43.83 90.59 -5.80
C ILE A 330 -45.08 90.83 -6.65
N GLY A 331 -45.40 89.90 -7.57
CA GLY A 331 -46.59 90.01 -8.41
C GLY A 331 -47.91 90.05 -7.63
N ALA A 332 -48.01 89.30 -6.51
CA ALA A 332 -49.15 89.37 -5.61
C ALA A 332 -49.28 90.77 -4.97
N HIS A 333 -48.17 91.35 -4.53
CA HIS A 333 -48.15 92.70 -3.99
C HIS A 333 -48.57 93.76 -5.03
N ASP A 334 -48.07 93.67 -6.27
CA ASP A 334 -48.45 94.56 -7.35
C ASP A 334 -49.95 94.44 -7.70
N MET A 335 -50.52 93.23 -7.57
CA MET A 335 -51.95 93.00 -7.75
C MET A 335 -52.79 93.65 -6.65
N ASP A 336 -52.38 93.54 -5.38
CA ASP A 336 -53.04 94.24 -4.27
C ASP A 336 -53.02 95.76 -4.48
N GLU A 337 -51.88 96.32 -4.90
CA GLU A 337 -51.78 97.75 -5.23
C GLU A 337 -52.70 98.14 -6.39
N THR A 338 -52.85 97.26 -7.38
CA THR A 338 -53.75 97.48 -8.52
C THR A 338 -55.22 97.50 -8.07
N VAL A 339 -55.62 96.60 -7.16
CA VAL A 339 -56.97 96.57 -6.58
C VAL A 339 -57.25 97.86 -5.80
N ASP A 340 -56.31 98.32 -4.99
CA ASP A 340 -56.44 99.59 -4.26
C ASP A 340 -56.60 100.79 -5.20
N ARG A 341 -55.79 100.83 -6.28
CA ARG A 341 -55.93 101.86 -7.32
C ARG A 341 -57.27 101.79 -8.04
N MET A 342 -57.83 100.60 -8.25
CA MET A 342 -59.17 100.41 -8.83
C MET A 342 -60.27 100.93 -7.90
N HIS A 343 -60.20 100.66 -6.59
CA HIS A 343 -61.13 101.24 -5.61
C HIS A 343 -61.07 102.77 -5.62
N ALA A 344 -59.87 103.36 -5.59
CA ALA A 344 -59.70 104.80 -5.67
C ALA A 344 -60.25 105.40 -6.98
N LEU A 345 -60.20 104.65 -8.07
CA LEU A 345 -60.77 105.06 -9.36
C LEU A 345 -62.30 104.99 -9.33
N ILE A 346 -62.89 103.94 -8.76
CA ILE A 346 -64.34 103.82 -8.55
C ILE A 346 -64.86 105.01 -7.73
N ASP A 347 -64.19 105.38 -6.63
CA ASP A 347 -64.56 106.53 -5.80
C ASP A 347 -64.54 107.84 -6.58
N LYS A 348 -63.50 108.05 -7.40
CA LYS A 348 -63.40 109.23 -8.29
C LYS A 348 -64.53 109.27 -9.31
N VAL A 349 -64.89 108.13 -9.91
CA VAL A 349 -65.98 108.04 -10.88
C VAL A 349 -67.34 108.31 -10.21
N LEU A 350 -67.59 107.77 -9.02
CA LEU A 350 -68.81 108.04 -8.25
C LEU A 350 -68.92 109.52 -7.89
N LYS A 351 -67.82 110.14 -7.46
CA LYS A 351 -67.76 111.58 -7.17
C LYS A 351 -68.05 112.43 -8.40
N ALA A 352 -67.42 112.13 -9.54
CA ALA A 352 -67.68 112.83 -10.80
C ALA A 352 -69.15 112.68 -11.25
N SER A 353 -69.75 111.49 -11.07
CA SER A 353 -71.18 111.27 -11.34
C SER A 353 -72.09 112.12 -10.45
N GLN A 354 -71.72 112.32 -9.18
CA GLN A 354 -72.45 113.21 -8.28
C GLN A 354 -72.32 114.69 -8.68
N GLU A 355 -71.12 115.16 -9.01
CA GLU A 355 -70.91 116.54 -9.50
C GLU A 355 -71.72 116.82 -10.78
N ILE A 356 -71.82 115.84 -11.69
CA ILE A 356 -72.67 115.94 -12.89
C ILE A 356 -74.16 116.06 -12.53
N ARG A 357 -74.65 115.31 -11.53
CA ARG A 357 -76.04 115.42 -11.06
C ARG A 357 -76.32 116.79 -10.44
N GLU A 358 -75.43 117.29 -9.60
CA GLU A 358 -75.54 118.62 -9.00
C GLU A 358 -75.55 119.73 -10.07
N LEU A 359 -74.70 119.62 -11.10
CA LEU A 359 -74.70 120.54 -12.23
C LEU A 359 -76.00 120.51 -13.04
N SER A 360 -76.58 119.32 -13.22
CA SER A 360 -77.89 119.15 -13.89
C SER A 360 -79.00 119.86 -13.12
N ASP A 361 -79.05 119.69 -11.79
CA ASP A 361 -80.03 120.36 -10.93
C ASP A 361 -79.89 121.90 -10.95
N GLU A 362 -78.66 122.41 -10.92
CA GLU A 362 -78.41 123.85 -11.02
C GLU A 362 -78.82 124.40 -12.40
N SER A 363 -78.59 123.64 -13.46
CA SER A 363 -79.02 124.00 -14.82
C SER A 363 -80.56 124.09 -14.92
N VAL A 364 -81.29 123.19 -14.26
CA VAL A 364 -82.77 123.26 -14.16
C VAL A 364 -83.22 124.50 -13.39
N ARG A 365 -82.53 124.87 -12.30
CA ARG A 365 -82.81 126.11 -11.56
C ARG A 365 -82.59 127.35 -12.42
N ILE A 366 -81.48 127.41 -13.16
CA ILE A 366 -81.19 128.50 -14.10
C ILE A 366 -82.28 128.59 -15.16
N GLY A 367 -82.74 127.46 -15.70
CA GLY A 367 -83.85 127.42 -16.66
C GLY A 367 -85.13 128.04 -16.10
N LYS A 368 -85.50 127.75 -14.84
CA LYS A 368 -86.66 128.37 -14.18
C LYS A 368 -86.52 129.88 -14.04
N VAL A 369 -85.33 130.36 -13.65
CA VAL A 369 -85.06 131.80 -13.52
C VAL A 369 -85.13 132.49 -14.88
N ALA A 370 -84.60 131.89 -15.94
CA ALA A 370 -84.67 132.42 -17.30
C ALA A 370 -86.12 132.56 -17.79
N THR A 371 -87.00 131.59 -17.48
CA THR A 371 -88.43 131.69 -17.80
C THR A 371 -89.09 132.89 -17.09
N ILE A 372 -88.82 133.08 -15.79
CA ILE A 372 -89.35 134.22 -15.03
C ILE A 372 -88.87 135.55 -15.63
N ILE A 373 -87.58 135.64 -16.00
CA ILE A 373 -87.02 136.83 -16.65
C ILE A 373 -87.74 137.09 -17.99
N GLY A 374 -87.97 136.05 -18.80
CA GLY A 374 -88.71 136.17 -20.06
C GLY A 374 -90.13 136.73 -19.88
N ASP A 375 -90.83 136.27 -18.84
CA ASP A 375 -92.19 136.74 -18.53
C ASP A 375 -92.20 138.20 -18.05
N VAL A 376 -91.27 138.59 -17.16
CA VAL A 376 -91.11 139.98 -16.72
C VAL A 376 -90.79 140.89 -17.90
N THR A 377 -89.91 140.43 -18.79
CA THR A 377 -89.49 141.22 -19.95
C THR A 377 -90.65 141.47 -20.93
N LYS A 378 -91.52 140.46 -21.17
CA LYS A 378 -92.75 140.65 -21.95
C LYS A 378 -93.68 141.69 -21.33
N GLN A 379 -93.80 141.69 -20.00
CA GLN A 379 -94.65 142.63 -19.28
C GLN A 379 -94.10 144.06 -19.40
N ILE A 380 -92.79 144.24 -19.24
CA ILE A 380 -92.11 145.53 -19.43
C ILE A 380 -92.33 146.06 -20.85
N ARG A 381 -92.20 145.20 -21.87
CA ARG A 381 -92.40 145.59 -23.28
C ARG A 381 -93.79 146.17 -23.53
N LEU A 382 -94.83 145.56 -22.95
CA LEU A 382 -96.22 146.02 -23.10
C LEU A 382 -96.46 147.38 -22.42
N VAL A 383 -95.95 147.54 -21.20
CA VAL A 383 -96.06 148.82 -20.48
C VAL A 383 -95.34 149.94 -21.23
N SER A 384 -94.13 149.63 -21.73
CA SER A 384 -93.30 150.59 -22.47
C SER A 384 -93.95 151.04 -23.77
N LEU A 385 -94.57 150.12 -24.51
CA LEU A 385 -95.26 150.45 -25.75
C LEU A 385 -96.46 151.38 -25.50
N ASN A 386 -97.27 151.10 -24.49
CA ASN A 386 -98.39 151.97 -24.13
C ASN A 386 -97.92 153.36 -23.70
N ALA A 387 -96.81 153.45 -22.98
CA ALA A 387 -96.20 154.73 -22.61
C ALA A 387 -95.69 155.52 -23.83
N SER A 388 -95.06 154.86 -24.81
CA SER A 388 -94.57 155.51 -26.05
C SER A 388 -95.73 156.07 -26.88
N ILE A 389 -96.81 155.30 -27.00
CA ILE A 389 -98.03 155.73 -27.71
C ILE A 389 -98.63 156.99 -27.07
N GLU A 390 -98.81 157.01 -25.74
CA GLU A 390 -99.48 158.13 -25.08
C GLU A 390 -98.60 159.39 -25.05
N ALA A 391 -97.28 159.22 -24.95
CA ALA A 391 -96.33 160.33 -25.05
C ALA A 391 -96.34 161.00 -26.43
N THR A 392 -96.49 160.22 -27.51
CA THR A 392 -96.62 160.75 -28.88
C THR A 392 -97.87 161.62 -29.04
N LYS A 393 -98.93 161.31 -28.29
CA LYS A 393 -100.22 161.99 -28.33
C LYS A 393 -100.22 163.39 -27.69
N ALA A 394 -99.33 163.62 -26.72
CA ALA A 394 -99.20 164.90 -26.01
C ALA A 394 -98.45 165.99 -26.82
N GLY A 395 -98.04 165.71 -28.06
CA GLY A 395 -97.44 166.69 -28.97
C GLY A 395 -96.10 167.24 -28.44
N GLU A 396 -95.85 168.54 -28.62
CA GLU A 396 -94.58 169.20 -28.23
C GLU A 396 -94.25 169.04 -26.73
N MET A 397 -95.26 168.88 -25.86
CA MET A 397 -95.07 168.63 -24.43
C MET A 397 -94.69 167.16 -24.10
N GLY A 398 -94.81 166.24 -25.06
CA GLY A 398 -94.64 164.79 -24.88
C GLY A 398 -93.36 164.17 -25.45
N LYS A 399 -92.56 164.91 -26.24
CA LYS A 399 -91.34 164.38 -26.90
C LYS A 399 -90.33 163.75 -25.94
N GLY A 400 -90.14 164.33 -24.75
CA GLY A 400 -89.23 163.80 -23.74
C GLY A 400 -89.66 162.43 -23.19
N PHE A 401 -90.97 162.19 -23.07
CA PHE A 401 -91.51 160.92 -22.57
C PHE A 401 -91.52 159.82 -23.63
N ALA A 402 -91.71 160.16 -24.91
CA ALA A 402 -91.74 159.17 -25.99
C ALA A 402 -90.37 158.50 -26.19
N VAL A 403 -89.28 159.28 -26.13
CA VAL A 403 -87.91 158.75 -26.27
C VAL A 403 -87.58 157.77 -25.15
N VAL A 404 -87.98 158.06 -23.91
CA VAL A 404 -87.72 157.16 -22.77
C VAL A 404 -88.52 155.85 -22.89
N ALA A 405 -89.76 155.91 -23.37
CA ALA A 405 -90.59 154.73 -23.55
C ALA A 405 -90.20 153.88 -24.77
N GLU A 406 -89.63 154.47 -25.82
CA GLU A 406 -89.01 153.74 -26.92
C GLU A 406 -87.78 152.96 -26.43
N GLU A 407 -86.94 153.59 -25.60
CA GLU A 407 -85.70 153.00 -25.08
C GLU A 407 -85.97 151.83 -24.12
N ILE A 408 -86.98 151.94 -23.25
CA ILE A 408 -87.40 150.85 -22.36
C ILE A 408 -87.96 149.65 -23.15
N SER A 409 -88.63 149.89 -24.29
CA SER A 409 -89.13 148.84 -25.19
C SER A 409 -87.99 148.13 -25.91
N GLY A 410 -86.99 148.89 -26.37
CA GLY A 410 -85.77 148.37 -26.97
C GLY A 410 -85.03 147.41 -26.04
N ILE A 411 -84.87 147.77 -24.77
CA ILE A 411 -84.24 146.92 -23.74
C ILE A 411 -85.05 145.63 -23.52
N ALA A 412 -86.38 145.71 -23.54
CA ALA A 412 -87.25 144.53 -23.35
C ALA A 412 -87.23 143.57 -24.56
N VAL A 413 -86.98 144.03 -25.78
CA VAL A 413 -86.82 143.13 -26.93
C VAL A 413 -85.52 142.32 -26.80
N VAL A 414 -84.45 142.92 -26.29
CA VAL A 414 -83.17 142.23 -26.07
C VAL A 414 -83.32 141.10 -25.04
N GLY A 415 -84.24 141.23 -24.07
CA GLY A 415 -84.48 140.17 -23.08
C GLY A 415 -85.36 138.99 -23.55
N VAL A 416 -85.99 139.02 -24.73
CA VAL A 416 -86.90 137.94 -25.18
C VAL A 416 -86.23 136.93 -26.13
N VAL A 417 -84.95 137.07 -26.46
CA VAL A 417 -84.29 136.21 -27.48
C VAL A 417 -83.72 134.88 -26.94
N VAL A 418 -83.90 134.53 -25.66
CA VAL A 418 -83.46 133.22 -25.13
C VAL A 418 -84.65 132.40 -24.64
N GLY A 419 -85.59 132.15 -25.55
CA GLY A 419 -86.80 131.39 -25.27
C GLY A 419 -87.32 130.66 -26.49
N SER A 420 -86.46 129.91 -27.20
CA SER A 420 -86.85 129.02 -28.31
C SER A 420 -85.81 127.91 -28.50
N GLY A 421 -85.53 127.15 -27.44
CA GLY A 421 -84.84 125.87 -27.54
C GLY A 421 -85.78 124.79 -27.02
N HIS A 422 -86.64 124.25 -27.88
CA HIS A 422 -87.41 123.06 -27.55
C HIS A 422 -86.42 121.88 -27.50
N LEU A 423 -85.93 121.56 -26.30
CA LEU A 423 -85.22 120.33 -26.00
C LEU A 423 -86.25 119.28 -25.55
N PRO A 424 -86.15 118.03 -26.03
CA PRO A 424 -87.10 116.98 -25.73
C PRO A 424 -86.97 116.50 -24.28
N ALA A 425 -88.10 116.34 -23.59
CA ALA A 425 -88.28 115.27 -22.60
C ALA A 425 -88.76 114.05 -23.41
N GLU A 426 -88.21 112.84 -23.33
CA GLU A 426 -87.63 112.08 -22.22
C GLU A 426 -86.51 111.16 -22.76
N PRO A 427 -85.53 110.72 -21.95
CA PRO A 427 -84.84 109.46 -22.19
C PRO A 427 -85.45 108.34 -21.35
N ASP A 428 -85.66 107.23 -22.03
CA ASP A 428 -86.17 105.96 -21.55
C ASP A 428 -85.58 105.51 -20.20
N ASN A 429 -86.50 104.98 -19.39
CA ASN A 429 -86.23 104.28 -18.15
C ASN A 429 -85.52 102.94 -18.49
N PHE A 430 -84.19 102.93 -18.56
CA PHE A 430 -83.43 101.69 -18.70
C PHE A 430 -83.18 101.09 -17.31
N ILE A 431 -84.12 100.26 -16.87
CA ILE A 431 -83.95 99.37 -15.71
C ILE A 431 -82.95 98.29 -16.12
N LEU A 432 -81.76 98.31 -15.53
CA LEU A 432 -80.87 97.15 -15.52
C LEU A 432 -81.43 96.16 -14.50
N THR A 433 -82.06 95.09 -14.98
CA THR A 433 -82.42 93.93 -14.16
C THR A 433 -81.21 92.99 -13.97
N ASP A 434 -81.24 92.39 -12.79
CA ASP A 434 -80.26 91.60 -12.06
C ASP A 434 -79.99 90.21 -12.69
N GLU A 435 -79.31 90.14 -13.85
CA GLU A 435 -79.12 88.87 -14.56
C GLU A 435 -77.69 88.53 -15.03
N HIS A 436 -76.65 89.22 -14.55
CA HIS A 436 -75.26 88.91 -14.94
C HIS A 436 -74.28 88.71 -13.77
N VAL A 437 -74.78 88.23 -12.63
CA VAL A 437 -73.93 87.76 -11.54
C VAL A 437 -74.15 86.26 -11.38
N GLN A 438 -73.33 85.45 -12.06
CA GLN A 438 -72.67 84.25 -11.53
C GLN A 438 -72.11 83.37 -12.66
N VAL A 439 -70.79 83.37 -12.82
CA VAL A 439 -70.05 82.23 -13.39
C VAL A 439 -68.94 81.85 -12.42
N ALA A 440 -69.24 80.77 -11.69
CA ALA A 440 -68.39 79.68 -11.21
C ALA A 440 -66.95 79.98 -10.73
N VAL A 441 -66.76 79.86 -9.41
CA VAL A 441 -65.51 79.44 -8.77
C VAL A 441 -65.70 78.03 -8.22
N ALA A 442 -64.74 77.15 -8.53
CA ALA A 442 -64.21 76.04 -7.71
C ALA A 442 -64.06 74.73 -8.50
N VAL A 443 -62.91 74.60 -9.15
CA VAL A 443 -62.28 73.31 -9.46
C VAL A 443 -61.51 72.85 -8.22
N ASP A 444 -61.96 71.71 -7.71
CA ASP A 444 -61.22 70.58 -7.12
C ASP A 444 -59.79 70.83 -6.59
N VAL A 445 -59.62 70.60 -5.27
CA VAL A 445 -58.33 70.45 -4.60
C VAL A 445 -58.08 68.97 -4.39
N ALA A 446 -57.19 68.40 -5.20
CA ALA A 446 -56.44 67.20 -4.89
C ALA A 446 -54.94 67.53 -5.00
N GLY A 447 -54.30 67.64 -3.83
CA GLY A 447 -52.87 67.79 -3.63
C GLY A 447 -52.54 67.35 -2.22
#